data_AF-A0A9N7NAB0-F1
#
_entry.id   AF-A0A9N7NAB0-F1
#
_cell.length_a   1.000
_cell.length_b   1.000
_cell.length_c   1.000
_cell.angle_alpha   90.00
_cell.angle_beta   90.00
_cell.angle_gamma   90.00
#
_symmetry.space_group_name_H-M   'P 1'
#
loop_
_entity.id
_entity.type
_entity.pdbx_description
1 polymer ?
#
loop_
_entity_poly.entity_id
_entity_poly.type
_entity_poly.pdbx_seq_one_letter_code
_entity_poly.pdbx_strand_id
1 'polypeptide(L)'
;MVIRASCNDLLLVSPHLDSWTHIYYICNPITRQFYQLPEIPQTDRYLACSGQALICMPNNEFKIVVLGRLRNSIRVCSQNVMIFSSKTGTWESKCLEYPNPRERRGVHWLEMITCNGVVYWLEHDFYMNRVLSLDLRNDNKVGTLDFPDDYWWYPRRTMDLRKHHRIRGGFKGDHVKTQIGVVSGELWLLQFVNTSVKGMINLKAWRLNNGSEWILVEDRKNLKDPVNKEGEEEFVGGFTHPLNNEALILVWGRNIFEYNLMDGSLEILGVLQEYIKVSNYAWYKDERLVCIPVMPPTWLMALRPHHRASKSL
;
A
#
# COMPACT_ATOMS: atom_id res chain seq x y z
N MET A 1 12.42 -14.51 -4.74
CA MET A 1 11.35 -14.25 -3.75
C MET A 1 11.00 -12.78 -3.79
N VAL A 2 9.73 -12.44 -3.57
CA VAL A 2 9.19 -11.08 -3.63
C VAL A 2 8.57 -10.75 -2.28
N ILE A 3 8.87 -9.57 -1.74
CA ILE A 3 8.22 -9.05 -0.53
C ILE A 3 6.82 -8.56 -0.91
N ARG A 4 5.79 -9.10 -0.24
CA ARG A 4 4.38 -8.79 -0.50
C ARG A 4 3.81 -7.81 0.52
N ALA A 5 4.20 -7.95 1.77
CA ALA A 5 3.82 -7.05 2.86
C ALA A 5 4.85 -7.16 3.99
N SER A 6 4.79 -6.20 4.90
CA SER A 6 5.57 -6.21 6.13
C SER A 6 4.77 -5.65 7.28
N CYS A 7 5.12 -6.05 8.49
CA CYS A 7 4.59 -5.47 9.72
C CYS A 7 5.57 -5.82 10.84
N ASN A 8 6.04 -4.80 11.56
CA ASN A 8 7.11 -4.95 12.55
C ASN A 8 8.35 -5.62 11.94
N ASP A 9 8.79 -6.74 12.51
CA ASP A 9 9.96 -7.51 12.11
C ASP A 9 9.62 -8.70 11.19
N LEU A 10 8.37 -8.80 10.73
CA LEU A 10 7.92 -9.88 9.86
C LEU A 10 7.73 -9.42 8.42
N LEU A 11 8.19 -10.26 7.50
CA LEU A 11 8.01 -10.11 6.06
C LEU A 11 7.10 -11.23 5.55
N LEU A 12 6.06 -10.84 4.83
CA LEU A 12 5.30 -11.76 4.00
C LEU A 12 5.99 -11.84 2.63
N VAL A 13 6.46 -13.01 2.25
CA VAL A 13 7.15 -13.23 0.98
C VAL A 13 6.50 -14.32 0.15
N SER A 14 6.63 -14.20 -1.17
CA SER A 14 6.14 -15.20 -2.13
C SER A 14 7.21 -15.50 -3.18
N PRO A 15 7.36 -16.75 -3.66
CA PRO A 15 8.32 -17.06 -4.71
C PRO A 15 7.90 -16.53 -6.08
N HIS A 16 6.59 -16.29 -6.28
CA HIS A 16 6.03 -15.91 -7.58
C HIS A 16 5.59 -14.45 -7.58
N LEU A 17 5.69 -13.81 -8.75
CA LEU A 17 5.11 -12.48 -9.01
C LEU A 17 3.63 -12.56 -9.40
N ASP A 18 3.19 -13.69 -9.95
CA ASP A 18 1.82 -13.85 -10.44
C ASP A 18 0.78 -13.81 -9.31
N SER A 19 -0.45 -13.43 -9.69
CA SER A 19 -1.58 -13.27 -8.79
C SER A 19 -2.33 -14.58 -8.51
N TRP A 20 -1.90 -15.69 -9.10
CA TRP A 20 -2.64 -16.97 -9.11
C TRP A 20 -2.00 -18.01 -8.20
N THR A 21 -0.72 -17.84 -7.86
CA THR A 21 0.03 -18.76 -7.03
C THR A 21 0.03 -18.29 -5.58
N HIS A 22 -0.72 -19.00 -4.74
CA HIS A 22 -0.94 -18.64 -3.34
C HIS A 22 0.05 -19.32 -2.40
N ILE A 23 1.33 -19.27 -2.74
CA ILE A 23 2.41 -19.79 -1.89
C ILE A 23 3.01 -18.62 -1.14
N TYR A 24 2.90 -18.66 0.18
CA TYR A 24 3.34 -17.61 1.07
C TYR A 24 4.24 -18.16 2.16
N TYR A 25 5.26 -17.37 2.50
CA TYR A 25 6.14 -17.61 3.63
C TYR A 25 6.12 -16.39 4.54
N ILE A 26 6.19 -16.65 5.84
CA ILE A 26 6.57 -15.63 6.82
C ILE A 26 8.05 -15.77 7.08
N CYS A 27 8.74 -14.64 6.94
CA CYS A 27 10.16 -14.51 7.20
C CYS A 27 10.36 -13.52 8.33
N ASN A 28 11.20 -13.89 9.30
CA ASN A 28 11.84 -12.93 10.19
C ASN A 28 13.28 -12.76 9.70
N PRO A 29 13.65 -11.62 9.09
CA PRO A 29 14.96 -11.41 8.49
C PRO A 29 16.08 -11.37 9.55
N ILE A 30 15.75 -11.07 10.80
CA ILE A 30 16.72 -10.98 11.90
C ILE A 30 17.04 -12.37 12.45
N THR A 31 16.02 -13.17 12.73
CA THR A 31 16.22 -14.55 13.22
C THR A 31 16.54 -15.52 12.08
N ARG A 32 16.39 -15.09 10.82
CA ARG A 32 16.52 -15.90 9.60
C ARG A 32 15.57 -17.10 9.57
N GLN A 33 14.49 -17.04 10.34
CA GLN A 33 13.47 -18.07 10.34
C GLN A 33 12.52 -17.85 9.18
N PHE A 34 12.23 -18.94 8.47
CA PHE A 34 11.27 -18.98 7.37
C PHE A 34 10.24 -20.05 7.68
N TYR A 35 8.97 -19.68 7.57
CA TYR A 35 7.85 -20.58 7.79
C TYR A 35 6.92 -20.53 6.58
N GLN A 36 6.75 -21.67 5.92
CA GLN A 36 5.75 -21.81 4.87
C GLN A 36 4.37 -21.87 5.49
N LEU A 37 3.45 -21.04 5.00
CA LEU A 37 2.08 -21.04 5.45
C LEU A 37 1.29 -22.19 4.80
N PRO A 38 0.20 -22.65 5.44
CA PRO A 38 -0.74 -23.57 4.81
C PRO A 38 -1.25 -23.00 3.49
N GLU A 39 -1.57 -23.87 2.55
CA GLU A 39 -2.18 -23.45 1.29
C GLU A 39 -3.55 -22.79 1.55
N ILE A 40 -3.84 -21.74 0.79
CA ILE A 40 -5.18 -21.15 0.79
C ILE A 40 -6.16 -22.20 0.26
N PRO A 41 -7.24 -22.54 1.00
CA PRO A 41 -8.26 -23.45 0.51
C PRO A 41 -8.76 -22.99 -0.87
N GLN A 42 -8.71 -23.88 -1.86
CA GLN A 42 -9.19 -23.61 -3.22
C GLN A 42 -10.72 -23.62 -3.25
N THR A 43 -11.36 -22.66 -2.57
CA THR A 43 -12.82 -22.52 -2.59
C THR A 43 -13.33 -21.87 -3.86
N ASP A 44 -12.45 -21.26 -4.66
CA ASP A 44 -12.78 -20.62 -5.92
C ASP A 44 -11.62 -20.77 -6.90
N ARG A 45 -11.87 -21.45 -8.04
CA ARG A 45 -10.87 -21.75 -9.09
C ARG A 45 -10.27 -20.51 -9.75
N TYR A 46 -10.75 -19.31 -9.38
CA TYR A 46 -10.35 -18.03 -9.98
C TYR A 46 -9.96 -16.95 -8.94
N LEU A 47 -9.40 -17.33 -7.79
CA LEU A 47 -8.83 -16.37 -6.84
C LEU A 47 -7.58 -15.70 -7.45
N ALA A 48 -7.76 -14.73 -8.33
CA ALA A 48 -6.70 -13.76 -8.59
C ALA A 48 -6.57 -12.86 -7.35
N CYS A 49 -5.42 -12.90 -6.68
CA CYS A 49 -5.13 -11.98 -5.59
C CYS A 49 -5.00 -10.56 -6.12
N SER A 50 -5.81 -9.66 -5.60
CA SER A 50 -5.68 -8.22 -5.84
C SER A 50 -4.69 -7.59 -4.87
N GLY A 51 -4.60 -8.00 -3.61
CA GLY A 51 -3.57 -7.46 -2.71
C GLY A 51 -3.34 -8.34 -1.48
N GLN A 52 -2.25 -8.06 -0.75
CA GLN A 52 -2.01 -8.67 0.56
C GLN A 52 -1.52 -7.66 1.59
N ALA A 53 -1.92 -7.87 2.84
CA ALA A 53 -1.40 -7.18 4.00
C ALA A 53 -0.98 -8.17 5.09
N LEU A 54 -0.01 -7.76 5.89
CA LEU A 54 0.42 -8.42 7.11
C LEU A 54 0.05 -7.53 8.30
N ILE A 55 -0.58 -8.11 9.31
CA ILE A 55 -1.03 -7.40 10.51
C ILE A 55 -0.44 -8.09 11.73
N CYS A 56 0.31 -7.36 12.54
CA CYS A 56 0.73 -7.82 13.87
C CYS A 56 -0.26 -7.32 14.91
N MET A 57 -0.85 -8.24 15.65
CA MET A 57 -1.83 -7.98 16.70
C MET A 57 -1.14 -7.89 18.08
N PRO A 58 -1.69 -7.17 19.07
CA PRO A 58 -1.06 -7.00 20.38
C PRO A 58 -0.85 -8.30 21.19
N ASN A 59 -1.61 -9.35 20.89
CA ASN A 59 -1.59 -10.65 21.59
C ASN A 59 -0.54 -11.63 21.06
N ASN A 60 0.53 -11.12 20.46
CA ASN A 60 1.52 -11.91 19.76
C ASN A 60 0.97 -12.82 18.64
N GLU A 61 -0.14 -12.41 18.01
CA GLU A 61 -0.70 -13.04 16.83
C GLU A 61 -0.38 -12.20 15.60
N PHE A 62 -0.07 -12.83 14.48
CA PHE A 62 -0.10 -12.14 13.20
C PHE A 62 -1.23 -12.70 12.33
N LYS A 63 -1.80 -11.81 11.52
CA LYS A 63 -2.81 -12.14 10.52
C LYS A 63 -2.34 -11.73 9.15
N ILE A 64 -2.72 -12.51 8.15
CA ILE A 64 -2.47 -12.17 6.76
C ILE A 64 -3.81 -12.01 6.08
N VAL A 65 -3.98 -10.88 5.43
CA VAL A 65 -5.18 -10.56 4.66
C VAL A 65 -4.84 -10.65 3.20
N VAL A 66 -5.60 -11.45 2.47
CA VAL A 66 -5.48 -11.59 1.02
C VAL A 66 -6.80 -11.18 0.40
N LEU A 67 -6.78 -10.10 -0.39
CA LEU A 67 -7.93 -9.67 -1.15
C LEU A 67 -8.05 -10.50 -2.42
N GLY A 68 -9.19 -11.15 -2.62
CA GLY A 68 -9.54 -11.79 -3.87
C GLY A 68 -9.92 -10.77 -4.94
N ARG A 69 -10.40 -11.26 -6.09
CA ARG A 69 -11.01 -10.41 -7.10
C ARG A 69 -12.36 -9.89 -6.60
N LEU A 70 -12.63 -8.60 -6.82
CA LEU A 70 -13.94 -8.01 -6.53
C LEU A 70 -15.03 -8.78 -7.28
N ARG A 71 -16.06 -9.26 -6.56
CA ARG A 71 -17.21 -9.92 -7.14
C ARG A 71 -18.32 -8.88 -7.36
N ASN A 72 -18.69 -8.71 -8.62
CA ASN A 72 -19.76 -7.80 -9.00
C ASN A 72 -21.04 -8.59 -9.30
N SER A 73 -22.05 -8.41 -8.46
CA SER A 73 -23.42 -8.79 -8.80
C SER A 73 -24.24 -7.56 -9.20
N ILE A 74 -25.42 -7.76 -9.78
CA ILE A 74 -26.31 -6.67 -10.23
C ILE A 74 -26.74 -5.76 -9.06
N ARG A 75 -26.71 -6.27 -7.80
CA ARG A 75 -27.30 -5.59 -6.63
C ARG A 75 -26.31 -5.28 -5.50
N VAL A 76 -25.20 -6.02 -5.40
CA VAL A 76 -24.21 -5.87 -4.32
C VAL A 76 -22.81 -6.08 -4.89
N CYS A 77 -21.91 -5.15 -4.60
CA CYS A 77 -20.47 -5.35 -4.76
C CYS A 77 -19.94 -5.97 -3.49
N SER A 78 -19.30 -7.13 -3.61
CA SER A 78 -18.73 -7.83 -2.48
C SER A 78 -17.27 -8.17 -2.74
N GLN A 79 -16.47 -8.08 -1.69
CA GLN A 79 -15.05 -8.34 -1.75
C GLN A 79 -14.76 -9.63 -0.99
N ASN A 80 -14.29 -10.65 -1.71
CA ASN A 80 -13.79 -11.85 -1.07
C ASN A 80 -12.46 -11.56 -0.39
N VAL A 81 -12.31 -12.01 0.84
CA VAL A 81 -11.10 -11.86 1.63
C VAL A 81 -10.76 -13.19 2.27
N MET A 82 -9.50 -13.61 2.13
CA MET A 82 -8.95 -14.75 2.86
C MET A 82 -8.09 -14.22 3.99
N ILE A 83 -8.30 -14.73 5.21
CA ILE A 83 -7.60 -14.30 6.40
C ILE A 83 -6.91 -15.50 7.03
N PHE A 84 -5.59 -15.47 7.10
CA PHE A 84 -4.83 -16.41 7.92
C PHE A 84 -4.67 -15.86 9.33
N SER A 85 -4.78 -16.73 10.34
CA SER A 85 -4.43 -16.42 11.72
C SER A 85 -3.29 -17.32 12.20
N SER A 86 -2.21 -16.72 12.72
CA SER A 86 -1.12 -17.48 13.33
C SER A 86 -1.54 -18.20 14.62
N LYS A 87 -2.61 -17.73 15.26
CA LYS A 87 -3.16 -18.34 16.48
C LYS A 87 -3.87 -19.65 16.19
N THR A 88 -4.64 -19.72 15.10
CA THR A 88 -5.36 -20.94 14.71
C THR A 88 -4.56 -21.81 13.74
N GLY A 89 -3.61 -21.22 13.01
CA GLY A 89 -2.88 -21.88 11.93
C GLY A 89 -3.75 -22.17 10.70
N THR A 90 -4.88 -21.48 10.55
CA THR A 90 -5.87 -21.74 9.50
C THR A 90 -6.25 -20.50 8.72
N TRP A 91 -6.74 -20.71 7.50
CA TRP A 91 -7.36 -19.70 6.67
C TRP A 91 -8.88 -19.68 6.88
N GLU A 92 -9.44 -18.48 6.96
CA GLU A 92 -10.87 -18.20 6.97
C GLU A 92 -11.25 -17.41 5.70
N SER A 93 -12.41 -17.70 5.11
CA SER A 93 -12.96 -16.90 4.01
C SER A 93 -14.06 -15.99 4.52
N LYS A 94 -13.99 -14.71 4.18
CA LYS A 94 -15.03 -13.72 4.44
C LYS A 94 -15.45 -13.04 3.13
N CYS A 95 -16.72 -12.68 3.05
CA CYS A 95 -17.27 -11.87 1.98
C CYS A 95 -17.68 -10.53 2.58
N LEU A 96 -16.96 -9.47 2.25
CA LEU A 96 -17.18 -8.15 2.81
C LEU A 96 -18.12 -7.34 1.93
N GLU A 97 -18.98 -6.54 2.55
CA GLU A 97 -19.71 -5.51 1.85
C GLU A 97 -18.72 -4.46 1.32
N TYR A 98 -18.65 -4.34 0.00
CA TYR A 98 -17.79 -3.37 -0.66
C TYR A 98 -18.62 -2.10 -0.96
N PRO A 99 -18.13 -0.90 -0.60
CA PRO A 99 -18.77 0.36 -0.94
C PRO A 99 -19.10 0.41 -2.42
N ASN A 100 -20.27 0.96 -2.79
CA ASN A 100 -20.65 1.08 -4.19
C ASN A 100 -19.49 1.68 -5.01
N PRO A 101 -18.89 0.93 -5.95
CA PRO A 101 -17.79 1.44 -6.75
C PRO A 101 -18.33 2.54 -7.65
N ARG A 102 -17.63 3.67 -7.72
CA ARG A 102 -18.09 4.81 -8.54
C ARG A 102 -18.03 4.46 -10.04
N GLU A 103 -17.10 3.59 -10.45
CA GLU A 103 -17.04 3.02 -11.80
C GLU A 103 -16.61 1.53 -11.82
N ARG A 104 -16.98 0.84 -12.91
CA ARG A 104 -16.80 -0.62 -13.07
C ARG A 104 -15.60 -0.93 -13.96
N ARG A 105 -14.43 -1.17 -13.37
CA ARG A 105 -13.33 -1.87 -14.04
C ARG A 105 -12.68 -2.91 -13.14
N GLY A 106 -11.96 -3.84 -13.77
CA GLY A 106 -11.21 -4.88 -13.07
C GLY A 106 -10.13 -4.27 -12.18
N VAL A 107 -10.09 -4.70 -10.94
CA VAL A 107 -9.11 -4.27 -9.96
C VAL A 107 -7.76 -4.87 -10.36
N HIS A 108 -6.78 -4.00 -10.59
CA HIS A 108 -5.36 -4.38 -10.69
C HIS A 108 -4.82 -4.67 -9.29
N TRP A 109 -3.54 -5.02 -9.20
CA TRP A 109 -2.95 -5.23 -7.88
C TRP A 109 -3.07 -3.98 -6.99
N LEU A 110 -3.38 -4.18 -5.71
CA LEU A 110 -3.59 -3.19 -4.68
C LEU A 110 -2.39 -3.22 -3.73
N GLU A 111 -1.74 -2.07 -3.56
CA GLU A 111 -0.82 -1.88 -2.44
C GLU A 111 -1.64 -1.71 -1.16
N MET A 112 -1.36 -2.56 -0.18
CA MET A 112 -2.05 -2.55 1.11
C MET A 112 -1.04 -2.30 2.22
N ILE A 113 -1.38 -1.38 3.12
CA ILE A 113 -0.57 -1.04 4.28
C ILE A 113 -1.37 -1.25 5.55
N THR A 114 -0.69 -1.63 6.63
CA THR A 114 -1.32 -1.82 7.94
C THR A 114 -0.98 -0.65 8.85
N CYS A 115 -1.99 -0.06 9.48
CA CYS A 115 -1.85 0.98 10.49
C CYS A 115 -2.79 0.69 11.65
N ASN A 116 -2.26 0.61 12.88
CA ASN A 116 -3.04 0.37 14.12
C ASN A 116 -4.04 -0.81 14.04
N GLY A 117 -3.65 -1.90 13.37
CA GLY A 117 -4.50 -3.09 13.21
C GLY A 117 -5.58 -2.98 12.13
N VAL A 118 -5.60 -1.89 11.36
CA VAL A 118 -6.48 -1.66 10.22
C VAL A 118 -5.66 -1.73 8.94
N VAL A 119 -6.21 -2.36 7.92
CA VAL A 119 -5.58 -2.45 6.59
C VAL A 119 -6.14 -1.36 5.70
N TYR A 120 -5.27 -0.63 5.01
CA TYR A 120 -5.61 0.46 4.11
C TYR A 120 -5.09 0.21 2.70
N TRP A 121 -5.85 0.61 1.68
CA TRP A 121 -5.40 0.60 0.29
C TRP A 121 -6.08 1.70 -0.52
N LEU A 122 -5.45 2.10 -1.62
CA LEU A 122 -6.05 3.08 -2.54
C LEU A 122 -7.13 2.41 -3.38
N GLU A 123 -8.27 3.08 -3.56
CA GLU A 123 -9.25 2.60 -4.54
C GLU A 123 -8.76 2.86 -5.97
N HIS A 124 -8.57 1.79 -6.74
CA HIS A 124 -8.22 1.86 -8.15
C HIS A 124 -9.47 1.99 -9.04
N ASP A 125 -10.11 3.16 -9.01
CA ASP A 125 -11.04 3.60 -10.05
C ASP A 125 -10.47 4.81 -10.83
N PHE A 126 -11.14 5.30 -11.88
CA PHE A 126 -10.65 6.46 -12.64
C PHE A 126 -10.53 7.74 -11.81
N TYR A 127 -11.25 7.82 -10.70
CA TYR A 127 -11.26 9.00 -9.84
C TYR A 127 -10.20 8.90 -8.75
N MET A 128 -9.78 7.69 -8.34
CA MET A 128 -8.79 7.40 -7.29
C MET A 128 -8.89 8.39 -6.13
N ASN A 129 -10.07 8.54 -5.54
CA ASN A 129 -10.37 9.66 -4.64
C ASN A 129 -10.64 9.26 -3.19
N ARG A 130 -10.39 8.01 -2.83
CA ARG A 130 -10.54 7.54 -1.47
C ARG A 130 -9.56 6.42 -1.14
N VAL A 131 -9.24 6.35 0.14
CA VAL A 131 -8.61 5.21 0.79
C VAL A 131 -9.72 4.29 1.28
N LEU A 132 -9.55 2.99 1.07
CA LEU A 132 -10.40 1.95 1.61
C LEU A 132 -9.74 1.36 2.84
N SER A 133 -10.56 0.94 3.81
CA SER A 133 -10.07 0.39 5.07
C SER A 133 -10.78 -0.91 5.44
N LEU A 134 -10.06 -1.79 6.11
CA LEU A 134 -10.57 -3.03 6.68
C LEU A 134 -10.06 -3.16 8.11
N ASP A 135 -10.95 -2.94 9.08
CA ASP A 135 -10.70 -3.22 10.50
C ASP A 135 -11.18 -4.62 10.83
N LEU A 136 -10.25 -5.54 11.14
CA LEU A 136 -10.59 -6.92 11.48
C LEU A 136 -11.29 -7.06 12.84
N ARG A 137 -11.41 -5.98 13.62
CA ARG A 137 -12.07 -5.96 14.93
C ARG A 137 -13.56 -5.59 14.84
N ASN A 138 -13.93 -4.79 13.84
CA ASN A 138 -15.29 -4.29 13.63
C ASN A 138 -15.84 -4.87 12.31
N ASP A 139 -16.52 -6.01 12.41
CA ASP A 139 -16.68 -6.95 11.30
C ASP A 139 -17.61 -6.49 10.14
N ASN A 140 -17.32 -7.10 8.97
CA ASN A 140 -18.11 -7.26 7.73
C ASN A 140 -18.15 -6.15 6.66
N LYS A 141 -17.62 -4.94 6.91
CA LYS A 141 -17.67 -3.86 5.92
C LYS A 141 -16.32 -3.22 5.64
N VAL A 142 -16.08 -2.90 4.38
CA VAL A 142 -14.96 -2.05 3.98
C VAL A 142 -15.33 -0.58 4.25
N GLY A 143 -14.53 0.08 5.07
CA GLY A 143 -14.65 1.50 5.36
C GLY A 143 -14.10 2.37 4.23
N THR A 144 -14.51 3.63 4.19
CA THR A 144 -14.08 4.61 3.18
C THR A 144 -13.57 5.87 3.83
N LEU A 145 -12.46 6.39 3.33
CA LEU A 145 -11.88 7.65 3.72
C LEU A 145 -11.60 8.47 2.46
N ASP A 146 -12.41 9.49 2.22
CA ASP A 146 -12.25 10.36 1.05
C ASP A 146 -10.94 11.16 1.14
N PHE A 147 -10.37 11.47 -0.01
CA PHE A 147 -9.22 12.38 -0.12
C PHE A 147 -9.60 13.81 0.28
N PRO A 148 -8.61 14.62 0.70
CA PRO A 148 -8.87 16.02 1.05
C PRO A 148 -9.30 16.83 -0.17
N ASP A 149 -10.09 17.89 0.06
CA ASP A 149 -10.68 18.70 -1.02
C ASP A 149 -9.60 19.40 -1.88
N ASP A 150 -8.44 19.71 -1.29
CA ASP A 150 -7.30 20.37 -1.93
C ASP A 150 -6.33 19.40 -2.62
N TYR A 151 -6.64 18.10 -2.64
CA TYR A 151 -5.88 17.07 -3.36
C TYR A 151 -5.92 17.30 -4.89
N TRP A 152 -7.01 17.85 -5.41
CA TRP A 152 -7.26 17.89 -6.85
C TRP A 152 -6.55 19.05 -7.53
N TRP A 153 -5.73 18.71 -8.54
CA TRP A 153 -5.08 19.71 -9.41
C TRP A 153 -6.06 20.39 -10.36
N TYR A 154 -7.02 19.63 -10.89
CA TYR A 154 -8.09 20.14 -11.72
C TYR A 154 -9.43 19.96 -11.00
N PRO A 155 -10.00 21.00 -10.39
CA PRO A 155 -11.36 20.92 -9.88
C PRO A 155 -12.28 20.56 -11.05
N ARG A 156 -13.12 19.54 -10.87
CA ARG A 156 -14.11 19.15 -11.86
C ARG A 156 -15.09 20.31 -12.01
N ARG A 157 -14.86 21.16 -13.02
CA ARG A 157 -15.86 22.16 -13.42
C ARG A 157 -17.14 21.40 -13.74
N THR A 158 -18.22 21.83 -13.12
CA THR A 158 -19.62 21.42 -13.25
C THR A 158 -20.03 21.15 -14.71
N MET A 159 -19.69 19.98 -15.26
CA MET A 159 -20.09 19.57 -16.62
C MET A 159 -20.59 18.13 -16.70
N ASP A 160 -21.01 17.54 -15.58
CA ASP A 160 -21.78 16.28 -15.63
C ASP A 160 -22.99 16.33 -14.68
N LEU A 161 -23.93 17.23 -15.03
CA LEU A 161 -25.25 17.35 -14.38
C LEU A 161 -26.17 16.14 -14.64
N ARG A 162 -25.71 15.10 -15.37
CA ARG A 162 -26.54 13.94 -15.74
C ARG A 162 -26.46 12.75 -14.78
N LYS A 163 -25.66 12.82 -13.72
CA LYS A 163 -25.64 11.81 -12.65
C LYS A 163 -25.89 12.51 -11.31
N HIS A 164 -27.05 12.26 -10.70
CA HIS A 164 -27.54 12.86 -9.45
C HIS A 164 -26.74 12.52 -8.17
N HIS A 165 -25.42 12.43 -8.27
CA HIS A 165 -24.55 12.33 -7.10
C HIS A 165 -23.55 13.47 -7.17
N ARG A 166 -23.49 14.29 -6.11
CA ARG A 166 -22.40 15.27 -5.92
C ARG A 166 -21.10 14.50 -5.79
N ILE A 167 -20.44 14.21 -6.90
CA ILE A 167 -19.11 13.59 -6.91
C ILE A 167 -18.13 14.70 -6.49
N ARG A 168 -17.75 14.74 -5.21
CA ARG A 168 -16.51 15.40 -4.79
C ARG A 168 -15.36 14.67 -5.51
N GLY A 169 -14.58 15.40 -6.30
CA GLY A 169 -13.44 14.84 -7.03
C GLY A 169 -13.01 15.67 -8.25
N GLY A 170 -11.75 15.50 -8.66
CA GLY A 170 -11.16 15.97 -9.92
C GLY A 170 -10.66 14.78 -10.74
N PHE A 171 -10.01 15.03 -11.88
CA PHE A 171 -9.29 13.98 -12.60
C PHE A 171 -7.84 13.91 -12.11
N LYS A 172 -7.38 12.71 -11.77
CA LYS A 172 -5.95 12.44 -11.60
C LYS A 172 -5.30 12.51 -12.98
N GLY A 173 -4.40 13.46 -13.20
CA GLY A 173 -3.61 13.51 -14.42
C GLY A 173 -2.58 12.37 -14.46
N ASP A 174 -2.19 11.93 -15.65
CA ASP A 174 -1.17 10.87 -15.84
C ASP A 174 0.19 11.20 -15.20
N HIS A 175 0.42 12.47 -14.87
CA HIS A 175 1.61 13.01 -14.23
C HIS A 175 1.55 13.00 -12.69
N VAL A 176 0.50 12.43 -12.08
CA VAL A 176 0.31 12.39 -10.62
C VAL A 176 0.59 10.98 -10.09
N LYS A 177 1.52 10.87 -9.15
CA LYS A 177 1.77 9.65 -8.35
C LYS A 177 1.17 9.83 -6.96
N THR A 178 0.48 8.80 -6.49
CA THR A 178 -0.20 8.78 -5.17
C THR A 178 0.32 7.59 -4.41
N GLN A 179 0.64 7.78 -3.13
CA GLN A 179 1.05 6.70 -2.24
C GLN A 179 0.45 6.90 -0.86
N ILE A 180 0.21 5.80 -0.16
CA ILE A 180 -0.10 5.83 1.27
C ILE A 180 1.08 5.26 2.06
N GLY A 181 1.31 5.83 3.23
CA GLY A 181 2.41 5.47 4.11
C GLY A 181 1.97 5.43 5.56
N VAL A 182 2.82 4.87 6.41
CA VAL A 182 2.61 4.85 7.86
C VAL A 182 3.90 5.27 8.54
N VAL A 183 3.79 6.23 9.45
CA VAL A 183 4.88 6.63 10.35
C VAL A 183 4.29 6.92 11.72
N SER A 184 4.96 6.43 12.76
CA SER A 184 4.54 6.61 14.16
C SER A 184 3.08 6.21 14.45
N GLY A 185 2.57 5.19 13.75
CA GLY A 185 1.19 4.71 13.93
C GLY A 185 0.14 5.60 13.26
N GLU A 186 0.53 6.45 12.32
CA GLU A 186 -0.38 7.39 11.65
C GLU A 186 -0.38 7.11 10.16
N LEU A 187 -1.56 7.24 9.54
CA LEU A 187 -1.71 7.06 8.10
C LEU A 187 -1.38 8.37 7.38
N TRP A 188 -0.60 8.28 6.33
CA TRP A 188 -0.20 9.42 5.50
C TRP A 188 -0.62 9.20 4.06
N LEU A 189 -0.98 10.29 3.39
CA LEU A 189 -1.25 10.36 1.97
C LEU A 189 -0.19 11.25 1.33
N LEU A 190 0.49 10.73 0.31
CA LEU A 190 1.52 11.42 -0.45
C LEU A 190 1.05 11.61 -1.88
N GLN A 191 1.25 12.81 -2.41
CA GLN A 191 1.01 13.15 -3.80
C GLN A 191 2.27 13.78 -4.39
N PHE A 192 2.73 13.22 -5.49
CA PHE A 192 3.83 13.76 -6.30
C PHE A 192 3.30 14.09 -7.68
N VAL A 193 3.58 15.29 -8.16
CA VAL A 193 3.06 15.80 -9.42
C VAL A 193 4.24 16.22 -10.29
N ASN A 194 4.47 15.53 -11.39
CA ASN A 194 5.50 15.93 -12.35
C ASN A 194 5.14 17.28 -12.95
N THR A 195 6.14 18.16 -13.05
CA THR A 195 5.98 19.45 -13.72
C THR A 195 6.33 19.33 -15.21
N SER A 196 6.15 20.40 -15.97
CA SER A 196 6.66 20.47 -17.35
C SER A 196 8.20 20.46 -17.42
N VAL A 197 8.88 20.71 -16.30
CA VAL A 197 10.34 20.67 -16.21
C VAL A 197 10.75 19.25 -15.77
N LYS A 198 11.58 18.60 -16.59
CA LYS A 198 12.05 17.24 -16.32
C LYS A 198 12.79 17.18 -14.98
N GLY A 199 12.54 16.10 -14.21
CA GLY A 199 13.14 15.88 -12.90
C GLY A 199 12.59 16.77 -11.78
N MET A 200 11.66 17.68 -12.07
CA MET A 200 11.05 18.58 -11.09
C MET A 200 9.60 18.18 -10.79
N ILE A 201 9.26 18.16 -9.50
CA ILE A 201 7.95 17.76 -9.00
C ILE A 201 7.34 18.80 -8.06
N ASN A 202 6.03 18.74 -7.89
CA ASN A 202 5.34 19.29 -6.74
C ASN A 202 4.99 18.16 -5.77
N LEU A 203 5.21 18.36 -4.48
CA LEU A 203 4.93 17.41 -3.42
C LEU A 203 3.83 17.99 -2.52
N LYS A 204 2.81 17.17 -2.25
CA LYS A 204 1.90 17.39 -1.14
C LYS A 204 1.87 16.17 -0.23
N ALA A 205 1.83 16.41 1.08
CA ALA A 205 1.69 15.36 2.07
C ALA A 205 0.58 15.71 3.06
N TRP A 206 -0.26 14.74 3.38
CA TRP A 206 -1.29 14.84 4.40
C TRP A 206 -1.15 13.74 5.43
N ARG A 207 -1.41 14.09 6.69
CA ARG A 207 -1.48 13.17 7.83
C ARG A 207 -2.94 12.97 8.23
N LEU A 208 -3.35 11.74 8.49
CA LEU A 208 -4.69 11.43 8.97
C LEU A 208 -4.78 11.69 10.47
N ASN A 209 -5.57 12.68 10.85
CA ASN A 209 -5.90 13.01 12.23
C ASN A 209 -7.15 12.26 12.69
N ASN A 210 -7.08 11.65 13.88
CA ASN A 210 -8.19 10.95 14.54
C ASN A 210 -8.98 9.98 13.62
N GLY A 211 -8.30 9.38 12.64
CA GLY A 211 -8.87 8.39 11.73
C GLY A 211 -9.90 8.92 10.72
N SER A 212 -10.13 10.23 10.62
CA SER A 212 -11.22 10.77 9.79
C SER A 212 -10.92 12.07 9.04
N GLU A 213 -9.92 12.84 9.46
CA GLU A 213 -9.61 14.15 8.86
C GLU A 213 -8.18 14.20 8.33
N TRP A 214 -8.01 14.60 7.07
CA TRP A 214 -6.68 14.81 6.49
C TRP A 214 -6.17 16.21 6.80
N ILE A 215 -5.00 16.30 7.43
CA ILE A 215 -4.29 17.56 7.69
C ILE A 215 -3.15 17.67 6.70
N LEU A 216 -3.12 18.74 5.90
CA LEU A 216 -2.00 19.07 5.02
C LEU A 216 -0.79 19.46 5.88
N VAL A 217 0.31 18.73 5.73
CA VAL A 217 1.56 18.96 6.47
C VAL A 217 2.69 19.48 5.58
N GLU A 218 2.58 19.31 4.26
CA GLU A 218 3.56 19.84 3.29
C GLU A 218 2.87 20.16 1.96
N ASP A 219 3.24 21.29 1.37
CA ASP A 219 2.89 21.67 -0.01
C ASP A 219 4.08 22.36 -0.68
N ARG A 220 5.02 21.53 -1.15
CA ARG A 220 6.25 21.97 -1.79
C ARG A 220 6.07 22.07 -3.29
N LYS A 221 6.42 23.22 -3.86
CA LYS A 221 6.47 23.40 -5.32
C LYS A 221 7.89 23.30 -5.85
N ASN A 222 8.02 22.82 -7.08
CA ASN A 222 9.25 22.84 -7.86
C ASN A 222 10.45 22.17 -7.16
N LEU A 223 10.20 21.09 -6.42
CA LEU A 223 11.22 20.27 -5.78
C LEU A 223 12.02 19.53 -6.87
N LYS A 224 13.35 19.48 -6.74
CA LYS A 224 14.26 18.91 -7.74
C LYS A 224 15.44 18.19 -7.09
N ASP A 225 16.07 17.30 -7.85
CA ASP A 225 17.33 16.65 -7.46
C ASP A 225 18.41 17.72 -7.17
N PRO A 226 18.98 17.77 -5.94
CA PRO A 226 20.00 18.76 -5.58
C PRO A 226 21.38 18.42 -6.17
N VAL A 227 21.62 17.17 -6.56
CA VAL A 227 22.87 16.67 -7.12
C VAL A 227 22.91 16.93 -8.62
N ASN A 228 21.85 16.52 -9.33
CA ASN A 228 21.77 16.64 -10.79
C ASN A 228 21.01 17.90 -11.22
N LYS A 229 21.72 19.04 -11.22
CA LYS A 229 21.16 20.36 -11.57
C LYS A 229 20.68 20.49 -13.02
N GLU A 230 21.12 19.60 -13.90
CA GLU A 230 20.75 19.59 -15.33
C GLU A 230 19.39 18.92 -15.60
N GLY A 231 18.72 18.37 -14.57
CA GLY A 231 17.36 17.82 -14.71
C GLY A 231 17.30 16.53 -15.53
N GLU A 232 18.42 15.83 -15.67
CA GLU A 232 18.51 14.61 -16.48
C GLU A 232 17.85 13.41 -15.80
N GLU A 233 17.97 13.30 -14.47
CA GLU A 233 17.41 12.18 -13.71
C GLU A 233 15.93 12.37 -13.39
N GLU A 234 15.15 11.32 -13.68
CA GLU A 234 13.70 11.30 -13.47
C GLU A 234 13.37 11.02 -11.99
N PHE A 235 12.34 11.69 -11.49
CA PHE A 235 11.77 11.36 -10.18
C PHE A 235 11.12 9.98 -10.24
N VAL A 236 11.57 9.07 -9.39
CA VAL A 236 11.06 7.69 -9.37
C VAL A 236 9.91 7.55 -8.39
N GLY A 237 9.99 8.16 -7.21
CA GLY A 237 8.96 8.07 -6.18
C GLY A 237 9.44 8.51 -4.81
N GLY A 238 8.56 8.41 -3.82
CA GLY A 238 8.91 8.70 -2.44
C GLY A 238 7.92 8.07 -1.47
N PHE A 239 8.35 7.88 -0.23
CA PHE A 239 7.61 7.16 0.80
C PHE A 239 7.82 7.82 2.17
N THR A 240 6.95 7.51 3.13
CA THR A 240 7.11 7.99 4.51
C THR A 240 8.38 7.42 5.13
N HIS A 241 9.10 8.23 5.91
CA HIS A 241 10.22 7.70 6.68
C HIS A 241 9.69 6.72 7.74
N PRO A 242 10.30 5.54 7.90
CA PRO A 242 9.74 4.47 8.75
C PRO A 242 9.70 4.82 10.24
N LEU A 243 10.54 5.75 10.68
CA LEU A 243 10.76 6.09 12.10
C LEU A 243 10.68 7.60 12.43
N ASN A 244 10.54 8.47 11.42
CA ASN A 244 10.71 9.92 11.58
C ASN A 244 9.50 10.61 10.92
N ASN A 245 8.64 11.20 11.73
CA ASN A 245 7.45 11.88 11.24
C ASN A 245 7.74 13.29 10.69
N GLU A 246 8.99 13.75 10.75
CA GLU A 246 9.47 15.02 10.22
C GLU A 246 10.24 14.84 8.91
N ALA A 247 10.27 13.63 8.35
CA ALA A 247 10.98 13.35 7.12
C ALA A 247 10.22 12.43 6.16
N LEU A 248 10.52 12.60 4.87
CA LEU A 248 10.16 11.67 3.80
C LEU A 248 11.42 11.13 3.16
N ILE A 249 11.31 9.98 2.50
CA ILE A 249 12.38 9.46 1.66
C ILE A 249 11.97 9.61 0.21
N LEU A 250 12.83 10.20 -0.60
CA LEU A 250 12.60 10.47 -2.01
C LEU A 250 13.65 9.79 -2.87
N VAL A 251 13.28 9.40 -4.09
CA VAL A 251 14.18 8.70 -5.03
C VAL A 251 14.15 9.39 -6.38
N TRP A 252 15.31 9.87 -6.82
CA TRP A 252 15.56 10.41 -8.16
C TRP A 252 16.64 9.58 -8.83
N GLY A 253 16.33 9.01 -10.00
CA GLY A 253 17.22 8.07 -10.68
C GLY A 253 17.72 6.96 -9.75
N ARG A 254 18.98 7.07 -9.30
CA ARG A 254 19.57 6.16 -8.31
C ARG A 254 19.74 6.76 -6.92
N ASN A 255 19.65 8.07 -6.79
CA ASN A 255 19.89 8.77 -5.54
C ASN A 255 18.68 8.64 -4.61
N ILE A 256 18.95 8.30 -3.35
CA ILE A 256 17.99 8.23 -2.27
C ILE A 256 18.25 9.43 -1.36
N PHE A 257 17.21 10.22 -1.13
CA PHE A 257 17.28 11.41 -0.31
C PHE A 257 16.36 11.30 0.90
N GLU A 258 16.80 11.85 2.02
CA GLU A 258 15.91 12.29 3.09
C GLU A 258 15.45 13.71 2.79
N TYR A 259 14.15 13.93 2.80
CA TYR A 259 13.53 15.26 2.70
C TYR A 259 13.00 15.65 4.07
N ASN A 260 13.54 16.72 4.64
CA ASN A 260 13.12 17.26 5.92
C ASN A 260 11.88 18.15 5.73
N LEU A 261 10.79 17.81 6.43
CA LEU A 261 9.51 18.54 6.35
C LEU A 261 9.55 19.91 7.05
N MET A 262 10.48 20.12 7.98
CA MET A 262 10.55 21.34 8.80
C MET A 262 11.21 22.49 8.06
N ASP A 263 12.32 22.22 7.36
CA ASP A 263 13.09 23.25 6.67
C ASP A 263 13.13 23.06 5.13
N GLY A 264 12.63 21.93 4.62
CA GLY A 264 12.63 21.60 3.21
C GLY A 264 14.00 21.19 2.66
N SER A 265 14.96 20.87 3.52
CA SER A 265 16.29 20.40 3.11
C SER A 265 16.26 18.98 2.54
N LEU A 266 17.23 18.68 1.68
CA LEU A 266 17.44 17.36 1.08
C LEU A 266 18.84 16.87 1.42
N GLU A 267 18.93 15.71 2.06
CA GLU A 267 20.19 15.05 2.38
C GLU A 267 20.29 13.72 1.64
N ILE A 268 21.48 13.40 1.11
CA ILE A 268 21.71 12.12 0.42
C ILE A 268 21.84 11.02 1.47
N LEU A 269 20.92 10.05 1.44
CA LEU A 269 20.99 8.85 2.27
C LEU A 269 21.79 7.73 1.62
N GLY A 270 21.78 7.67 0.28
CA GLY A 270 22.49 6.62 -0.44
C GLY A 270 22.24 6.65 -1.93
N VAL A 271 22.86 5.68 -2.61
CA VAL A 271 22.75 5.51 -4.06
C VAL A 271 22.47 4.04 -4.35
N LEU A 272 21.44 3.78 -5.13
CA LEU A 272 21.10 2.45 -5.62
C LEU A 272 22.21 1.91 -6.52
N GLN A 273 22.47 0.61 -6.42
CA GLN A 273 23.44 -0.07 -7.29
C GLN A 273 23.00 -0.08 -8.75
N GLU A 274 21.70 -0.18 -8.99
CA GLU A 274 21.08 -0.26 -10.31
C GLU A 274 20.07 0.86 -10.51
N TYR A 275 19.91 1.28 -11.77
CA TYR A 275 18.82 2.18 -12.16
C TYR A 275 17.49 1.46 -12.08
N ILE A 276 16.49 2.13 -11.51
CA ILE A 276 15.10 1.70 -11.60
C ILE A 276 14.64 2.05 -13.02
N LYS A 277 14.48 1.03 -13.87
CA LYS A 277 14.06 1.20 -15.26
C LYS A 277 12.56 1.44 -15.33
N VAL A 278 12.11 2.62 -14.94
CA VAL A 278 10.70 3.01 -15.03
C VAL A 278 10.21 2.79 -16.46
N SER A 279 9.52 1.67 -16.71
CA SER A 279 9.03 1.38 -18.06
C SER A 279 8.00 2.46 -18.45
N ASN A 280 7.82 2.73 -19.76
CA ASN A 280 6.74 3.62 -20.23
C ASN A 280 5.33 3.12 -19.81
N TYR A 281 5.24 1.88 -19.32
CA TYR A 281 4.05 1.24 -18.74
C TYR A 281 4.12 1.09 -17.21
N ALA A 282 5.11 1.67 -16.53
CA ALA A 282 5.28 1.57 -15.08
C ALA A 282 4.08 2.13 -14.31
N TRP A 283 3.33 3.03 -14.95
CA TRP A 283 2.05 3.58 -14.47
C TRP A 283 0.91 2.53 -14.40
N TYR A 284 1.05 1.41 -15.12
CA TYR A 284 0.10 0.28 -15.18
C TYR A 284 0.68 -1.05 -14.69
N LYS A 285 2.02 -1.18 -14.63
CA LYS A 285 2.75 -2.35 -14.16
C LYS A 285 3.82 -1.88 -13.19
N ASP A 286 3.43 -1.79 -11.93
CA ASP A 286 4.18 -1.21 -10.81
C ASP A 286 5.62 -1.74 -10.71
N GLU A 287 6.60 -0.94 -11.09
CA GLU A 287 7.91 -1.01 -10.46
C GLU A 287 7.77 -0.33 -9.10
N ARG A 288 7.84 -1.16 -8.05
CA ARG A 288 7.43 -0.78 -6.69
C ARG A 288 8.62 -0.36 -5.86
N LEU A 289 8.53 0.83 -5.30
CA LEU A 289 9.35 1.26 -4.19
C LEU A 289 8.52 1.16 -2.92
N VAL A 290 8.94 0.27 -2.04
CA VAL A 290 8.36 0.10 -0.71
C VAL A 290 9.47 0.30 0.31
N CYS A 291 9.20 1.05 1.36
CA CYS A 291 10.10 1.18 2.49
C CYS A 291 9.51 0.51 3.71
N ILE A 292 10.32 -0.31 4.36
CA ILE A 292 9.89 -1.21 5.41
C ILE A 292 10.88 -1.06 6.56
N PRO A 293 10.44 -0.65 7.76
CA PRO A 293 11.29 -0.73 8.94
C PRO A 293 11.64 -2.20 9.22
N VAL A 294 12.93 -2.49 9.41
CA VAL A 294 13.38 -3.77 9.96
C VAL A 294 13.74 -3.51 11.41
N MET A 295 12.83 -3.84 12.33
CA MET A 295 13.02 -3.64 13.78
C MET A 295 13.52 -4.94 14.43
N PRO A 296 14.38 -4.90 15.48
CA PRO A 296 14.69 -6.06 16.30
C PRO A 296 13.43 -6.78 16.79
N PRO A 297 13.42 -8.13 16.82
CA PRO A 297 12.24 -8.87 17.22
C PRO A 297 11.86 -8.52 18.66
N THR A 298 10.66 -8.01 18.85
CA THR A 298 10.01 -7.95 20.17
C THR A 298 9.32 -9.27 20.54
N TRP A 299 9.36 -10.25 19.63
CA TRP A 299 8.58 -11.48 19.67
C TRP A 299 9.47 -12.70 19.93
N LEU A 300 9.20 -13.45 21.00
CA LEU A 300 9.68 -14.82 21.17
C LEU A 300 8.77 -15.76 20.36
N MET A 301 9.03 -15.92 19.05
CA MET A 301 8.23 -16.86 18.24
C MET A 301 8.58 -18.31 18.55
N ALA A 302 7.73 -18.98 19.33
CA ALA A 302 7.55 -20.42 19.29
C ALA A 302 6.43 -20.76 18.29
N LEU A 303 6.68 -20.61 16.98
CA LEU A 303 5.85 -21.32 16.01
C LEU A 303 6.09 -22.81 16.26
N ARG A 304 5.09 -23.51 16.81
CA ARG A 304 5.20 -24.94 17.02
C ARG A 304 5.39 -25.60 15.65
N PRO A 305 6.43 -26.42 15.46
CA PRO A 305 6.56 -27.21 14.24
C PRO A 305 5.30 -28.06 14.10
N HIS A 306 4.63 -27.99 12.96
CA HIS A 306 3.68 -29.04 12.62
C HIS A 306 4.51 -30.31 12.45
N HIS A 307 4.45 -31.21 13.44
CA HIS A 307 4.88 -32.58 13.25
C HIS A 307 4.12 -33.11 12.04
N ARG A 308 4.83 -33.37 10.94
CA ARG A 308 4.35 -34.31 9.92
C ARG A 308 3.99 -35.57 10.69
N ALA A 309 2.71 -35.91 10.74
CA ALA A 309 2.30 -37.25 11.11
C ALA A 309 3.01 -38.19 10.12
N SER A 310 4.04 -38.88 10.61
CA SER A 310 4.58 -40.04 9.93
C SER A 310 3.40 -40.99 9.73
N LYS A 311 2.96 -41.15 8.48
CA LYS A 311 2.13 -42.30 8.14
C LYS A 311 3.01 -43.54 8.33
N SER A 312 2.85 -44.18 9.49
CA SER A 312 3.16 -45.58 9.64
C SER A 312 2.04 -46.37 8.95
N LEU A 313 2.40 -47.05 7.87
CA LEU A 313 2.07 -48.44 7.60
C LEU A 313 2.99 -48.95 6.50
#